data_AF-A0A7W4J3L8-F1
#
_entry.id   AF-A0A7W4J3L8-F1
#
_cell.length_a   1.000
_cell.length_b   1.000
_cell.length_c   1.000
_cell.angle_alpha   90.00
_cell.angle_beta   90.00
_cell.angle_gamma   90.00
#
_symmetry.space_group_name_H-M   'P 1'
#
loop_
_entity.id
_entity.type
_entity.pdbx_description
1 polymer ?
#
loop_
_entity_poly.entity_id
_entity_poly.type
_entity_poly.pdbx_seq_one_letter_code
_entity_poly.pdbx_strand_id
1 'polypeptide(L)'
;MRLSGPLTPLHPSRPIASRRAVLRGAGGLLAVAAVGPLAACSSDPNVYTLVPWPGTAQAGGPGVIEVRTPSVAVSLDRERIVRSEGDYRLLTASGDAWGESLPGMIGHVLTADLQQRLPGSTIFAQNDAVATMALAAVELTVTRFSCDAGGQAVLGGSLAVHWIGHDGGASDVLALNLPVSGSGTGGLVAALSALLGQVADRAAAHLRVLGPVEPPV
;
A
#
# COMPACT_ATOMS: atom_id res chain seq x y z
N MET A 1 52.13 27.10 -38.96
CA MET A 1 52.08 27.68 -37.59
C MET A 1 52.29 26.54 -36.61
N ARG A 2 53.16 26.76 -35.61
CA ARG A 2 54.01 25.76 -34.95
C ARG A 2 53.27 24.70 -34.11
N LEU A 3 53.60 23.43 -34.37
CA LEU A 3 53.67 22.33 -33.39
C LEU A 3 55.03 22.41 -32.67
N SER A 4 55.07 22.21 -31.36
CA SER A 4 56.31 22.04 -30.57
C SER A 4 55.95 21.15 -29.38
N GLY A 5 56.67 20.10 -29.03
CA GLY A 5 57.90 19.50 -29.54
C GLY A 5 58.19 18.21 -28.73
N PRO A 6 59.06 17.31 -29.20
CA PRO A 6 58.97 15.88 -28.90
C PRO A 6 59.94 15.36 -27.84
N LEU A 7 59.73 14.07 -27.55
CA LEU A 7 60.42 13.14 -26.66
C LEU A 7 61.85 12.74 -27.09
N THR A 8 62.51 12.11 -26.11
CA THR A 8 63.55 11.04 -26.16
C THR A 8 65.02 11.44 -26.18
N PRO A 9 65.84 10.70 -25.41
CA PRO A 9 66.70 9.73 -26.08
C PRO A 9 66.67 8.30 -25.49
N LEU A 10 66.93 7.34 -26.39
CA LEU A 10 67.15 5.89 -26.20
C LEU A 10 68.64 5.57 -26.31
N HIS A 11 69.22 4.75 -25.41
CA HIS A 11 70.29 3.73 -25.62
C HIS A 11 70.94 3.31 -24.27
N PRO A 12 71.69 2.19 -24.15
CA PRO A 12 71.42 0.80 -24.56
C PRO A 12 71.82 -0.29 -23.52
N SER A 13 71.21 -1.46 -23.68
CA SER A 13 71.76 -2.84 -23.76
C SER A 13 72.96 -3.36 -22.93
N ARG A 14 72.65 -4.44 -22.15
CA ARG A 14 73.36 -5.75 -21.98
C ARG A 14 74.66 -5.82 -21.13
N PRO A 15 75.14 -7.00 -20.65
CA PRO A 15 74.51 -8.33 -20.44
C PRO A 15 74.90 -9.10 -19.11
N ILE A 16 74.12 -10.16 -18.82
CA ILE A 16 74.45 -11.55 -18.32
C ILE A 16 75.34 -11.77 -17.08
N ALA A 17 74.78 -12.43 -16.05
CA ALA A 17 75.19 -13.73 -15.44
C ALA A 17 74.53 -13.89 -14.04
N SER A 18 73.58 -14.83 -13.86
CA SER A 18 73.78 -16.18 -13.31
C SER A 18 74.46 -16.24 -11.93
N ARG A 19 73.69 -16.58 -10.87
CA ARG A 19 73.78 -17.88 -10.16
C ARG A 19 72.85 -17.93 -8.93
N ARG A 20 72.31 -19.14 -8.76
CA ARG A 20 71.60 -19.74 -7.61
C ARG A 20 72.07 -19.22 -6.23
N ALA A 21 71.15 -19.09 -5.27
CA ALA A 21 70.93 -20.11 -4.23
C ALA A 21 69.97 -19.64 -3.12
N VAL A 22 69.16 -20.60 -2.69
CA VAL A 22 68.32 -20.69 -1.49
C VAL A 22 68.99 -20.11 -0.23
N LEU A 23 68.21 -19.45 0.63
CA LEU A 23 68.37 -19.54 2.08
C LEU A 23 67.04 -19.29 2.81
N ARG A 24 66.83 -20.13 3.83
CA ARG A 24 65.66 -20.28 4.69
C ARG A 24 65.63 -19.20 5.77
N GLY A 25 64.44 -18.87 6.24
CA GLY A 25 64.16 -18.20 7.52
C GLY A 25 62.67 -17.87 7.60
N ALA A 26 61.81 -18.75 8.12
CA ALA A 26 61.50 -18.97 9.53
C ALA A 26 60.86 -17.74 10.21
N GLY A 27 59.55 -17.82 10.45
CA GLY A 27 58.89 -17.13 11.56
C GLY A 27 57.81 -16.11 11.18
N GLY A 28 56.57 -16.40 11.61
CA GLY A 28 55.68 -15.34 12.13
C GLY A 28 54.37 -15.10 11.38
N LEU A 29 53.30 -15.70 11.91
CA LEU A 29 51.91 -15.25 11.87
C LEU A 29 51.21 -15.16 10.50
N LEU A 30 50.62 -16.29 10.08
CA LEU A 30 49.38 -16.27 9.32
C LEU A 30 48.28 -15.60 10.18
N ALA A 31 47.93 -14.36 9.85
CA ALA A 31 46.65 -13.79 10.26
C ALA A 31 45.55 -14.45 9.40
N VAL A 32 44.99 -15.56 9.90
CA VAL A 32 43.74 -16.11 9.37
C VAL A 32 42.64 -15.10 9.68
N ALA A 33 42.33 -14.25 8.71
CA ALA A 33 41.12 -13.45 8.75
C ALA A 33 39.93 -14.42 8.72
N ALA A 34 39.34 -14.65 9.90
CA ALA A 34 38.10 -15.39 10.03
C ALA A 34 36.98 -14.57 9.37
N VAL A 35 36.78 -14.80 8.06
CA VAL A 35 35.59 -14.33 7.34
C VAL A 35 34.45 -15.22 7.83
N GLY A 36 33.84 -14.85 8.95
CA GLY A 36 32.58 -15.46 9.40
C GLY A 36 31.50 -15.18 8.36
N PRO A 37 30.68 -16.18 7.98
CA PRO A 37 29.56 -15.92 7.10
C PRO A 37 28.60 -14.97 7.83
N LEU A 38 28.48 -13.74 7.33
CA LEU A 38 27.36 -12.87 7.66
C LEU A 38 26.12 -13.55 7.06
N ALA A 39 25.50 -14.45 7.82
CA ALA A 39 24.16 -14.92 7.54
C ALA A 39 23.23 -13.72 7.74
N ALA A 40 23.04 -12.94 6.67
CA ALA A 40 21.99 -11.95 6.58
C ALA A 40 20.66 -12.70 6.46
N CYS A 41 20.16 -13.20 7.59
CA CYS A 41 18.80 -13.73 7.69
C CYS A 41 17.83 -12.56 7.61
N SER A 42 17.51 -12.12 6.39
CA SER A 42 16.32 -11.32 6.12
C SER A 42 15.13 -12.28 6.20
N SER A 43 14.37 -12.26 7.29
CA SER A 43 13.09 -12.97 7.37
C SER A 43 12.08 -12.28 6.45
N ASP A 44 11.42 -13.04 5.58
CA ASP A 44 10.34 -12.52 4.73
C ASP A 44 9.17 -12.01 5.58
N PRO A 45 8.51 -10.90 5.19
CA PRO A 45 7.37 -10.38 5.91
C PRO A 45 6.13 -11.25 5.70
N ASN A 46 5.29 -11.36 6.72
CA ASN A 46 3.90 -11.80 6.57
C ASN A 46 3.12 -10.74 5.80
N VAL A 47 2.39 -11.15 4.78
CA VAL A 47 1.64 -10.25 3.90
C VAL A 47 0.15 -10.37 4.18
N TYR A 48 -0.53 -9.23 4.31
CA TYR A 48 -1.97 -9.15 4.58
C TYR A 48 -2.70 -8.36 3.51
N THR A 49 -3.97 -8.71 3.30
CA THR A 49 -4.87 -8.00 2.40
C THR A 49 -6.20 -7.74 3.10
N LEU A 50 -6.89 -6.69 2.68
CA LEU A 50 -8.28 -6.45 3.06
C LEU A 50 -9.19 -7.42 2.32
N VAL A 51 -10.32 -7.75 2.93
CA VAL A 51 -11.32 -8.65 2.33
C VAL A 51 -12.69 -7.99 2.32
N PRO A 52 -13.51 -8.24 1.28
CA PRO A 52 -14.91 -7.82 1.28
C PRO A 52 -15.63 -8.32 2.53
N TRP A 53 -16.39 -7.43 3.16
CA TRP A 53 -17.17 -7.71 4.36
C TRP A 53 -18.66 -7.83 4.02
N PRO A 54 -19.29 -8.98 4.34
CA PRO A 54 -20.69 -9.23 4.00
C PRO A 54 -21.61 -8.08 4.44
N GLY A 55 -22.49 -7.68 3.53
CA GLY A 55 -23.50 -6.65 3.76
C GLY A 55 -24.90 -7.11 3.35
N THR A 56 -25.89 -6.33 3.73
CA THR A 56 -27.28 -6.59 3.31
C THR A 56 -27.49 -5.99 1.92
N ALA A 57 -28.03 -6.77 0.99
CA ALA A 57 -28.43 -6.27 -0.33
C ALA A 57 -29.58 -5.27 -0.23
N GLN A 58 -29.53 -4.25 -1.07
CA GLN A 58 -30.44 -3.12 -1.06
C GLN A 58 -30.85 -2.76 -2.49
N ALA A 59 -32.11 -2.40 -2.67
CA ALA A 59 -32.63 -1.99 -3.97
C ALA A 59 -32.56 -0.47 -4.17
N GLY A 60 -32.39 -0.05 -5.43
CA GLY A 60 -32.37 1.35 -5.84
C GLY A 60 -30.96 1.92 -5.99
N GLY A 61 -30.90 3.22 -6.32
CA GLY A 61 -29.67 3.96 -6.60
C GLY A 61 -29.34 4.06 -8.11
N PRO A 62 -28.22 4.72 -8.45
CA PRO A 62 -27.76 4.88 -9.82
C PRO A 62 -27.48 3.53 -10.51
N GLY A 63 -27.77 3.44 -11.81
CA GLY A 63 -27.53 2.22 -12.58
C GLY A 63 -26.06 1.91 -12.85
N VAL A 64 -25.19 2.94 -12.88
CA VAL A 64 -23.75 2.79 -13.10
C VAL A 64 -22.99 3.70 -12.14
N ILE A 65 -22.10 3.12 -11.34
CA ILE A 65 -21.40 3.80 -10.26
C ILE A 65 -19.90 3.53 -10.38
N GLU A 66 -19.10 4.59 -10.37
CA GLU A 66 -17.64 4.52 -10.30
C GLU A 66 -17.18 4.69 -8.84
N VAL A 67 -16.33 3.77 -8.36
CA VAL A 67 -15.58 3.97 -7.12
C VAL A 67 -14.24 4.61 -7.47
N ARG A 68 -14.05 5.87 -7.07
CA ARG A 68 -12.80 6.58 -7.32
C ARG A 68 -11.70 6.03 -6.43
N THR A 69 -10.46 6.09 -6.93
CA THR A 69 -9.28 5.67 -6.15
C THR A 69 -9.28 6.42 -4.81
N PRO A 70 -9.33 5.72 -3.66
CA PRO A 70 -9.38 6.40 -2.37
C PRO A 70 -8.15 7.28 -2.12
N SER A 71 -8.36 8.46 -1.54
CA SER A 71 -7.26 9.29 -1.04
C SER A 71 -6.86 8.80 0.34
N VAL A 72 -5.63 8.30 0.48
CA VAL A 72 -5.10 7.82 1.76
C VAL A 72 -3.99 8.74 2.21
N ALA A 73 -4.03 9.17 3.48
CA ALA A 73 -2.96 10.00 4.04
C ALA A 73 -1.59 9.32 3.84
N VAL A 74 -0.58 10.07 3.40
CA VAL A 74 0.75 9.52 3.06
C VAL A 74 1.42 8.80 4.24
N SER A 75 1.04 9.18 5.46
CA SER A 75 1.50 8.53 6.69
C SER A 75 0.89 7.14 6.91
N LEU A 76 -0.17 6.76 6.20
CA LEU A 76 -0.79 5.44 6.21
C LEU A 76 -0.36 4.61 5.01
N ASP A 77 -0.19 5.24 3.83
CA ASP A 77 0.18 4.58 2.58
C ASP A 77 1.66 4.17 2.57
N ARG A 78 1.98 3.17 3.37
CA ARG A 78 3.31 2.57 3.49
C ARG A 78 3.14 1.06 3.35
N GLU A 79 4.20 0.38 2.91
CA GLU A 79 4.19 -1.08 2.79
C GLU A 79 3.89 -1.80 4.10
N ARG A 80 4.18 -1.20 5.26
CA ARG A 80 4.01 -1.85 6.55
C ARG A 80 2.77 -1.42 7.31
N ILE A 81 2.22 -2.35 8.09
CA ILE A 81 0.98 -2.15 8.86
C ILE A 81 1.25 -1.28 10.10
N VAL A 82 0.46 -0.22 10.23
CA VAL A 82 0.58 0.78 11.31
C VAL A 82 -0.20 0.33 12.55
N ARG A 83 0.48 0.35 13.70
CA ARG A 83 -0.12 0.21 15.04
C ARG A 83 0.24 1.46 15.84
N SER A 84 -0.75 2.19 16.36
CA SER A 84 -0.43 3.21 17.34
C SER A 84 -0.11 2.52 18.66
N GLU A 85 1.01 2.86 19.28
CA GLU A 85 1.09 2.81 20.73
C GLU A 85 0.65 4.18 21.28
N GLY A 86 0.33 4.26 22.57
CA GLY A 86 0.14 5.55 23.23
C GLY A 86 1.37 6.46 23.12
N ASP A 87 1.27 7.66 23.68
CA ASP A 87 2.40 8.61 23.80
C ASP A 87 2.99 9.13 22.47
N TYR A 88 2.13 9.34 21.46
CA TYR A 88 2.50 9.89 20.15
C TYR A 88 3.49 9.03 19.34
N ARG A 89 3.59 7.72 19.66
CA ARG A 89 4.48 6.78 18.98
C ARG A 89 3.71 5.93 17.96
N LEU A 90 4.10 6.02 16.69
CA LEU A 90 3.66 5.08 15.67
C LEU A 90 4.62 3.88 15.67
N LEU A 91 4.11 2.71 16.03
CA LEU A 91 4.82 1.46 15.81
C LEU A 91 4.39 0.87 14.48
N THR A 92 5.36 0.33 13.78
CA THR A 92 5.09 -0.52 12.63
C THR A 92 5.15 -1.96 13.09
N ALA A 93 4.19 -2.78 12.69
CA ALA A 93 4.24 -4.21 12.98
C ALA A 93 5.47 -4.82 12.31
N SER A 94 6.50 -5.12 13.11
CA SER A 94 7.76 -5.66 12.62
C SER A 94 7.52 -7.04 12.01
N GLY A 95 7.70 -7.16 10.70
CA GLY A 95 7.49 -8.39 9.95
C GLY A 95 6.10 -8.54 9.32
N ASP A 96 5.21 -7.53 9.41
CA ASP A 96 3.91 -7.55 8.75
C ASP A 96 3.78 -6.41 7.73
N ALA A 97 3.32 -6.74 6.52
CA ALA A 97 3.19 -5.83 5.40
C ALA A 97 1.82 -5.95 4.71
N TRP A 98 1.40 -4.88 4.05
CA TRP A 98 0.31 -4.90 3.10
C TRP A 98 0.74 -5.59 1.81
N GLY A 99 -0.18 -6.31 1.16
CA GLY A 99 0.10 -7.00 -0.11
C GLY A 99 0.19 -6.09 -1.32
N GLU A 100 -0.37 -4.88 -1.24
CA GLU A 100 -0.29 -3.85 -2.25
C GLU A 100 -0.48 -2.47 -1.59
N SER A 101 -0.61 -1.40 -2.39
CA SER A 101 -0.89 -0.07 -1.85
C SER A 101 -2.25 0.00 -1.15
N LEU A 102 -2.34 0.74 -0.05
CA LEU A 102 -3.61 0.89 0.68
C LEU A 102 -4.73 1.48 -0.20
N PRO A 103 -4.49 2.53 -1.02
CA PRO A 103 -5.49 3.02 -1.96
C PRO A 103 -6.04 1.91 -2.88
N GLY A 104 -5.16 1.05 -3.40
CA GLY A 104 -5.52 -0.06 -4.27
C GLY A 104 -6.43 -1.07 -3.59
N MET A 105 -6.04 -1.58 -2.41
CA MET A 105 -6.86 -2.54 -1.66
C MET A 105 -8.21 -1.96 -1.25
N ILE A 106 -8.21 -0.73 -0.71
CA ILE A 106 -9.44 -0.10 -0.23
C ILE A 106 -10.40 0.12 -1.40
N GLY A 107 -9.91 0.56 -2.56
CA GLY A 107 -10.73 0.75 -3.77
C GLY A 107 -11.36 -0.55 -4.25
N HIS A 108 -10.58 -1.64 -4.33
CA HIS A 108 -11.08 -2.96 -4.75
C HIS A 108 -12.10 -3.52 -3.77
N VAL A 109 -11.80 -3.48 -2.46
CA VAL A 109 -12.69 -4.03 -1.44
C VAL A 109 -13.99 -3.23 -1.34
N LEU A 110 -13.92 -1.89 -1.38
CA LEU A 110 -15.12 -1.04 -1.40
C LEU A 110 -15.98 -1.31 -2.62
N THR A 111 -15.36 -1.51 -3.80
CA THR A 111 -16.07 -1.89 -5.03
C THR A 111 -16.81 -3.22 -4.85
N ALA A 112 -16.12 -4.26 -4.36
CA ALA A 112 -16.72 -5.57 -4.14
C ALA A 112 -17.84 -5.53 -3.08
N ASP A 113 -17.64 -4.78 -1.99
CA ASP A 113 -18.64 -4.60 -0.94
C ASP A 113 -19.90 -3.91 -1.45
N LEU A 114 -19.75 -2.91 -2.32
CA LEU A 114 -20.88 -2.22 -2.94
C LEU A 114 -21.59 -3.11 -3.97
N GLN A 115 -20.87 -3.93 -4.75
CA GLN A 115 -21.48 -4.90 -5.67
C GLN A 115 -22.40 -5.89 -4.94
N GLN A 116 -21.99 -6.34 -3.75
CA GLN A 116 -22.83 -7.19 -2.89
C GLN A 116 -24.07 -6.45 -2.36
N ARG A 117 -23.92 -5.15 -2.03
CA ARG A 117 -24.97 -4.34 -1.41
C ARG A 117 -25.96 -3.75 -2.42
N LEU A 118 -25.57 -3.53 -3.68
CA LEU A 118 -26.39 -2.92 -4.72
C LEU A 118 -26.43 -3.79 -5.98
N PRO A 119 -27.07 -4.98 -5.91
CA PRO A 119 -27.08 -5.93 -7.03
C PRO A 119 -27.81 -5.43 -8.30
N GLY A 120 -28.52 -4.31 -8.22
CA GLY A 120 -29.17 -3.66 -9.36
C GLY A 120 -28.31 -2.63 -10.09
N SER A 121 -27.08 -2.39 -9.62
CA SER A 121 -26.16 -1.39 -10.17
C SER A 121 -24.91 -2.06 -10.75
N THR A 122 -24.39 -1.51 -11.84
CA THR A 122 -23.04 -1.81 -12.32
C THR A 122 -22.05 -0.95 -11.56
N ILE A 123 -21.14 -1.58 -10.80
CA ILE A 123 -20.16 -0.89 -9.97
C ILE A 123 -18.75 -1.33 -10.38
N PHE A 124 -17.87 -0.37 -10.62
CA PHE A 124 -16.47 -0.61 -11.02
C PHE A 124 -15.52 0.41 -10.39
N ALA A 125 -14.25 0.05 -10.26
CA ALA A 125 -13.22 0.97 -9.79
C ALA A 125 -12.74 1.87 -10.94
N GLN A 126 -12.35 3.11 -10.63
CA GLN A 126 -11.91 4.12 -11.61
C GLN A 126 -10.84 3.66 -12.61
N ASN A 127 -9.97 2.72 -12.22
CA ASN A 127 -8.90 2.23 -13.08
C ASN A 127 -9.24 0.91 -13.79
N ASP A 128 -10.48 0.42 -13.66
CA ASP A 128 -10.94 -0.77 -14.37
C ASP A 128 -11.23 -0.44 -15.83
N ALA A 129 -10.91 -1.38 -16.72
CA ALA A 129 -11.21 -1.26 -18.15
C ALA A 129 -12.71 -1.52 -18.39
N VAL A 130 -13.55 -0.51 -18.15
CA VAL A 130 -15.01 -0.58 -18.36
C VAL A 130 -15.42 0.43 -19.42
N ALA A 131 -16.18 -0.04 -20.43
CA ALA A 131 -16.64 0.79 -21.54
C ALA A 131 -17.89 1.65 -21.22
N THR A 132 -18.46 1.47 -20.02
CA THR A 132 -19.70 2.13 -19.59
C THR A 132 -19.39 3.45 -18.88
N MET A 133 -20.13 4.50 -19.23
CA MET A 133 -20.04 5.78 -18.53
C MET A 133 -20.72 5.70 -17.15
N ALA A 134 -19.99 6.07 -16.10
CA ALA A 134 -20.56 6.17 -14.76
C ALA A 134 -21.55 7.34 -14.66
N LEU A 135 -22.63 7.12 -13.92
CA LEU A 135 -23.63 8.13 -13.61
C LEU A 135 -23.36 8.78 -12.26
N ALA A 136 -22.84 8.03 -11.29
CA ALA A 136 -22.48 8.53 -9.97
C ALA A 136 -21.07 8.08 -9.58
N ALA A 137 -20.46 8.81 -8.65
CA ALA A 137 -19.16 8.50 -8.09
C ALA A 137 -19.22 8.32 -6.57
N VAL A 138 -18.39 7.40 -6.07
CA VAL A 138 -18.08 7.25 -4.64
C VAL A 138 -16.64 7.69 -4.42
N GLU A 139 -16.44 8.61 -3.47
CA GLU A 139 -15.13 9.11 -3.07
C GLU A 139 -14.89 8.83 -1.58
N LEU A 140 -13.73 8.27 -1.27
CA LEU A 140 -13.32 7.99 0.09
C LEU A 140 -11.96 8.65 0.35
N THR A 141 -11.90 9.45 1.41
CA THR A 141 -10.65 9.93 2.00
C THR A 141 -10.43 9.23 3.33
N VAL A 142 -9.24 8.69 3.55
CA VAL A 142 -8.86 7.94 4.74
C VAL A 142 -7.69 8.62 5.44
N THR A 143 -7.94 9.11 6.65
CA THR A 143 -6.97 9.80 7.51
C THR A 143 -6.55 8.97 8.71
N ARG A 144 -7.32 7.94 9.08
CA ARG A 144 -6.93 6.91 10.06
C ARG A 144 -7.33 5.53 9.56
N PHE A 145 -6.42 4.57 9.66
CA PHE A 145 -6.65 3.17 9.30
C PHE A 145 -5.63 2.30 10.03
N SER A 146 -5.87 2.04 11.32
CA SER A 146 -4.86 1.45 12.21
C SER A 146 -5.49 0.83 13.45
N CYS A 147 -4.66 0.22 14.29
CA CYS A 147 -5.01 0.02 15.70
C CYS A 147 -4.71 1.31 16.48
N ASP A 148 -5.61 1.73 17.38
CA ASP A 148 -5.34 2.79 18.35
C ASP A 148 -4.71 2.25 19.64
N ALA A 149 -4.37 3.15 20.56
CA ALA A 149 -3.76 2.82 21.85
C ALA A 149 -4.70 2.03 22.79
N GLY A 150 -6.02 2.07 22.54
CA GLY A 150 -7.02 1.29 23.26
C GLY A 150 -7.25 -0.10 22.67
N GLY A 151 -6.43 -0.52 21.70
CA GLY A 151 -6.57 -1.80 21.04
C GLY A 151 -7.77 -1.88 20.08
N GLN A 152 -8.32 -0.74 19.67
CA GLN A 152 -9.43 -0.68 18.72
C GLN A 152 -8.89 -0.52 17.31
N ALA A 153 -9.48 -1.23 16.34
CA ALA A 153 -9.34 -0.87 14.95
C ALA A 153 -10.08 0.46 14.73
N VAL A 154 -9.48 1.40 14.01
CA VAL A 154 -10.07 2.71 13.73
C VAL A 154 -10.02 3.03 12.24
N LEU A 155 -11.13 3.57 11.73
CA LEU A 155 -11.24 4.13 10.39
C LEU A 155 -11.78 5.55 10.51
N GLY A 156 -10.96 6.51 10.10
CA GLY A 156 -11.30 7.94 10.11
C GLY A 156 -11.09 8.58 8.75
N GLY A 157 -11.90 9.60 8.44
CA GLY A 157 -11.82 10.32 7.17
C GLY A 157 -13.16 10.89 6.72
N SER A 158 -13.44 10.86 5.42
CA SER A 158 -14.70 11.34 4.85
C SER A 158 -15.12 10.49 3.67
N LEU A 159 -16.43 10.30 3.54
CA LEU A 159 -17.09 9.64 2.42
C LEU A 159 -17.92 10.68 1.68
N ALA A 160 -17.86 10.69 0.36
CA ALA A 160 -18.79 11.45 -0.46
C ALA A 160 -19.35 10.57 -1.59
N VAL A 161 -20.62 10.78 -1.91
CA VAL A 161 -21.24 10.22 -3.10
C VAL A 161 -21.95 11.35 -3.85
N HIS A 162 -21.90 11.34 -5.18
CA HIS A 162 -22.49 12.41 -5.98
C HIS A 162 -22.80 11.95 -7.40
N TRP A 163 -23.70 12.69 -8.06
CA TRP A 163 -23.93 12.54 -9.49
C TRP A 163 -22.74 13.06 -10.30
N ILE A 164 -22.41 12.37 -11.38
CA ILE A 164 -21.46 12.85 -12.39
C ILE A 164 -22.25 13.69 -13.40
N GLY A 165 -21.81 14.94 -13.60
CA GLY A 165 -22.41 15.87 -14.56
C GLY A 165 -23.73 16.52 -14.12
N HIS A 166 -24.17 16.30 -12.88
CA HIS A 166 -25.36 16.94 -12.29
C HIS A 166 -25.08 17.37 -10.86
N ASP A 167 -25.84 18.36 -10.38
CA ASP A 167 -25.79 18.75 -8.98
C ASP A 167 -26.49 17.71 -8.11
N GLY A 168 -25.95 17.48 -6.92
CA GLY A 168 -26.52 16.56 -5.93
C GLY A 168 -25.52 15.53 -5.44
N GLY A 169 -25.56 15.29 -4.14
CA GLY A 169 -24.63 14.42 -3.45
C GLY A 169 -24.90 14.37 -1.97
N ALA A 170 -24.21 13.46 -1.29
CA ALA A 170 -24.16 13.38 0.16
C ALA A 170 -22.71 13.21 0.60
N SER A 171 -22.39 13.72 1.79
CA SER A 171 -21.05 13.58 2.37
C SER A 171 -21.15 13.36 3.87
N ASP A 172 -20.31 12.46 4.37
CA ASP A 172 -20.23 12.06 5.76
C ASP A 172 -18.79 12.16 6.26
N VAL A 173 -18.64 12.63 7.51
CA VAL A 173 -17.41 12.44 8.27
C VAL A 173 -17.41 11.04 8.88
N LEU A 174 -16.29 10.33 8.72
CA LEU A 174 -16.08 8.99 9.25
C LEU A 174 -15.24 9.04 10.52
N ALA A 175 -15.76 8.43 11.59
CA ALA A 175 -15.07 8.20 12.85
C ALA A 175 -15.56 6.85 13.40
N LEU A 176 -15.10 5.76 12.79
CA LEU A 176 -15.50 4.41 13.12
C LEU A 176 -14.44 3.71 13.97
N ASN A 177 -14.88 2.86 14.89
CA ASN A 177 -14.00 1.97 15.62
C ASN A 177 -14.67 0.62 15.89
N LEU A 178 -13.84 -0.41 16.06
CA LEU A 178 -14.27 -1.75 16.47
C LEU A 178 -13.20 -2.37 17.39
N PRO A 179 -13.60 -3.17 18.39
CA PRO A 179 -12.65 -3.95 19.16
C PRO A 179 -11.98 -4.98 18.25
N VAL A 180 -10.65 -5.08 18.34
CA VAL A 180 -9.91 -6.13 17.64
C VAL A 180 -10.18 -7.46 18.33
N SER A 181 -10.78 -8.39 17.60
CA SER A 181 -10.98 -9.76 18.05
C SER A 181 -9.82 -10.65 17.58
N GLY A 182 -9.36 -11.56 18.42
CA GLY A 182 -8.19 -12.39 18.15
C GLY A 182 -6.86 -11.70 18.43
N SER A 183 -5.76 -12.42 18.24
CA SER A 183 -4.40 -11.93 18.50
C SER A 183 -3.68 -11.51 17.23
N GLY A 184 -2.76 -10.54 17.35
CA GLY A 184 -1.84 -10.21 16.27
C GLY A 184 -2.45 -9.38 15.15
N THR A 185 -1.84 -9.42 13.96
CA THR A 185 -2.18 -8.54 12.84
C THR A 185 -3.37 -9.05 12.04
N GLY A 186 -3.59 -10.36 11.96
CA GLY A 186 -4.78 -10.93 11.35
C GLY A 186 -6.09 -10.42 11.96
N GLY A 187 -6.18 -10.37 13.30
CA GLY A 187 -7.35 -9.82 13.99
C GLY A 187 -7.60 -8.33 13.68
N LEU A 188 -6.52 -7.54 13.61
CA LEU A 188 -6.60 -6.13 13.24
C LEU A 188 -7.10 -5.95 11.80
N VAL A 189 -6.53 -6.69 10.85
CA VAL A 189 -6.91 -6.62 9.44
C VAL A 189 -8.36 -7.06 9.23
N ALA A 190 -8.83 -8.07 9.96
CA ALA A 190 -10.23 -8.47 9.95
C ALA A 190 -11.15 -7.34 10.46
N ALA A 191 -10.79 -6.69 11.57
CA ALA A 191 -11.55 -5.57 12.11
C ALA A 191 -11.55 -4.34 11.16
N LEU A 192 -10.42 -4.04 10.52
CA LEU A 192 -10.30 -2.98 9.52
C LEU A 192 -11.14 -3.27 8.26
N SER A 193 -11.18 -4.54 7.82
CA SER A 193 -12.06 -4.99 6.73
C SER A 193 -13.54 -4.80 7.10
N ALA A 194 -13.92 -5.15 8.34
CA ALA A 194 -15.28 -4.92 8.83
C ALA A 194 -15.65 -3.42 8.90
N LEU A 195 -14.70 -2.55 9.29
CA LEU A 195 -14.90 -1.10 9.26
C LEU A 195 -15.11 -0.57 7.84
N LEU A 196 -14.40 -1.10 6.85
CA LEU A 196 -14.62 -0.75 5.45
C LEU A 196 -15.99 -1.21 4.96
N GLY A 197 -16.47 -2.38 5.40
CA GLY A 197 -17.84 -2.84 5.18
C GLY A 197 -18.90 -1.87 5.71
N GLN A 198 -18.67 -1.26 6.88
CA GLN A 198 -19.56 -0.21 7.42
C GLN A 198 -19.52 1.07 6.59
N VAL A 199 -18.38 1.42 6.00
CA VAL A 199 -18.29 2.53 5.03
C VAL A 199 -19.10 2.19 3.78
N ALA A 200 -19.03 0.96 3.29
CA ALA A 200 -19.83 0.50 2.16
C ALA A 200 -21.34 0.53 2.44
N ASP A 201 -21.77 0.19 3.67
CA ASP A 201 -23.17 0.33 4.09
C ASP A 201 -23.65 1.79 4.00
N ARG A 202 -22.82 2.74 4.47
CA ARG A 202 -23.13 4.18 4.38
C ARG A 202 -23.17 4.67 2.94
N ALA A 203 -22.20 4.27 2.12
CA ALA A 203 -22.14 4.63 0.71
C ALA A 203 -23.38 4.10 -0.03
N ALA A 204 -23.77 2.84 0.18
CA ALA A 204 -24.96 2.25 -0.41
C ALA A 204 -26.25 3.00 0.01
N ALA A 205 -26.36 3.38 1.28
CA ALA A 205 -27.48 4.16 1.77
C ALA A 205 -27.58 5.53 1.08
N HIS A 206 -26.46 6.25 0.95
CA HIS A 206 -26.46 7.55 0.26
C HIS A 206 -26.73 7.43 -1.24
N LEU A 207 -26.14 6.44 -1.91
CA LEU A 207 -26.40 6.16 -3.33
C LEU A 207 -27.88 5.90 -3.58
N ARG A 208 -28.57 5.19 -2.69
CA ARG A 208 -30.02 4.98 -2.80
C ARG A 208 -30.83 6.26 -2.68
N VAL A 209 -30.37 7.22 -1.88
CA VAL A 209 -31.04 8.52 -1.74
C VAL A 209 -30.87 9.38 -2.99
N LEU A 210 -29.75 9.26 -3.71
CA LEU A 210 -29.59 9.91 -5.02
C LEU A 210 -30.68 9.47 -6.02
N GLY A 211 -31.15 8.22 -5.89
CA GLY A 211 -32.19 7.65 -6.74
C GLY A 211 -31.68 7.18 -8.10
N PRO A 212 -32.54 6.61 -8.96
CA PRO A 212 -32.21 6.35 -10.35
C PRO A 212 -32.14 7.66 -11.16
N VAL A 213 -31.26 7.75 -12.16
CA VAL A 213 -31.34 8.82 -13.17
C VAL A 213 -32.59 8.57 -14.00
N GLU A 214 -33.49 9.55 -14.05
CA GLU A 214 -34.57 9.55 -15.03
C GLU A 214 -33.97 9.80 -16.42
N PRO A 215 -34.22 8.95 -17.43
CA PRO A 215 -33.67 9.18 -18.76
C PRO A 215 -34.18 10.53 -19.29
N PRO A 216 -33.34 11.31 -20.00
CA PRO A 216 -33.79 12.55 -20.61
C PRO A 216 -34.96 12.26 -21.56
N VAL A 217 -36.07 12.99 -21.36
CA VAL A 217 -37.24 12.99 -22.24
C VAL A 217 -36.95 13.60 -23.60
#